data_AF-K2B921-F1
#
_entry.id   AF-K2B921-F1
#
_cell.length_a   1.000
_cell.length_b   1.000
_cell.length_c   1.000
_cell.angle_alpha   90.00
_cell.angle_beta   90.00
_cell.angle_gamma   90.00
#
_symmetry.space_group_name_H-M   'P 1'
#
loop_
_entity.id
_entity.type
_entity.pdbx_description
1 polymer ?
#
loop_
_entity_poly.entity_id
_entity_poly.type
_entity_poly.pdbx_seq_one_letter_code
_entity_poly.pdbx_strand_id
1 'polypeptide(L)'
;MKILDRYIRRTLIISTIMVSAVIIGLQSFLSLVQQFHYVGDHDYSMWRAFLFVPMQLPAQFYQLFPMAGFLGALIGLSRLASTSQLIVMRASGVSVMRIAWSVMKAGILMIIVVTAIGEGMGPHWQLQSER
;
A
#
# COMPACT_ATOMS: atom_id res chain seq x y z
N MET A 1 12.94 24.63 -4.19
CA MET A 1 12.33 24.24 -2.90
C MET A 1 12.18 22.72 -2.80
N LYS A 2 13.29 21.97 -2.71
CA LYS A 2 13.24 20.48 -2.64
C LYS A 2 12.69 19.96 -1.30
N ILE A 3 12.70 20.79 -0.26
CA ILE A 3 12.29 20.44 1.09
C ILE A 3 10.77 20.22 1.16
N LEU A 4 9.97 21.14 0.60
CA LEU A 4 8.51 21.05 0.59
C LEU A 4 8.03 19.82 -0.18
N ASP A 5 8.56 19.62 -1.39
CA ASP A 5 8.24 18.46 -2.23
C ASP A 5 8.65 17.15 -1.55
N ARG A 6 9.79 17.13 -0.82
CA ARG A 6 10.22 15.93 -0.07
C ARG A 6 9.32 15.68 1.14
N TYR A 7 8.89 16.72 1.83
CA TYR A 7 8.00 16.62 2.97
C TYR A 7 6.62 16.08 2.55
N ILE A 8 6.00 16.68 1.53
CA ILE A 8 4.70 16.24 1.00
C ILE A 8 4.79 14.76 0.56
N ARG A 9 5.81 14.41 -0.24
CA ARG A 9 6.00 13.02 -0.68
C ARG A 9 6.19 12.05 0.48
N ARG A 10 7.01 12.40 1.48
CA ARG A 10 7.24 11.55 2.66
C ARG A 10 5.95 11.34 3.45
N THR A 11 5.17 12.39 3.67
CA THR A 11 3.90 12.28 4.39
C THR A 11 2.91 11.39 3.64
N LEU A 12 2.77 11.57 2.33
CA LEU A 12 1.90 10.72 1.50
C LEU A 12 2.34 9.25 1.53
N ILE A 13 3.63 8.98 1.31
CA ILE A 13 4.16 7.61 1.29
C ILE A 13 3.93 6.92 2.65
N ILE A 14 4.22 7.61 3.76
CA ILE A 14 4.00 7.05 5.11
C ILE A 14 2.51 6.76 5.34
N SER A 15 1.62 7.70 4.98
CA SER A 15 0.18 7.50 5.10
C SER A 15 -0.31 6.31 4.26
N THR A 16 0.15 6.19 3.01
CA THR A 16 -0.19 5.05 2.14
C THR A 16 0.33 3.74 2.70
N ILE A 17 1.57 3.68 3.20
CA ILE A 17 2.14 2.47 3.80
C ILE A 17 1.34 2.07 5.05
N MET A 18 0.96 3.02 5.91
CA MET A 18 0.14 2.72 7.08
C MET A 18 -1.23 2.14 6.71
N VAL A 19 -1.93 2.77 5.76
CA VAL A 19 -3.23 2.26 5.28
C VAL A 19 -3.08 0.89 4.66
N SER A 20 -2.05 0.70 3.84
CA SER A 20 -1.75 -0.59 3.22
C SER A 20 -1.47 -1.66 4.27
N ALA A 21 -0.68 -1.36 5.31
CA ALA A 21 -0.38 -2.29 6.39
C ALA A 21 -1.65 -2.74 7.13
N VAL A 22 -2.60 -1.83 7.36
CA VAL A 22 -3.89 -2.16 7.99
C VAL A 22 -4.73 -3.06 7.09
N ILE A 23 -4.86 -2.72 5.80
CA ILE A 23 -5.65 -3.50 4.84
C ILE A 23 -5.05 -4.90 4.66
N ILE A 24 -3.74 -4.99 4.43
CA ILE A 24 -3.03 -6.26 4.27
C ILE A 24 -3.11 -7.08 5.56
N GLY A 25 -2.91 -6.47 6.73
CA GLY A 25 -2.99 -7.16 8.01
C GLY A 25 -4.37 -7.77 8.25
N LEU A 26 -5.44 -7.01 7.97
CA LEU A 26 -6.80 -7.52 8.01
C LEU A 26 -7.01 -8.65 7.01
N GLN A 27 -6.56 -8.48 5.76
CA GLN A 27 -6.72 -9.49 4.71
C GLN A 27 -6.00 -10.80 5.08
N SER A 28 -4.78 -10.69 5.62
CA SER A 28 -3.99 -11.82 6.10
C SER A 28 -4.70 -12.57 7.22
N PHE A 29 -5.28 -11.82 8.17
CA PHE A 29 -6.05 -12.40 9.26
C PHE A 29 -7.29 -13.15 8.75
N LEU A 30 -8.03 -12.57 7.81
CA LEU A 30 -9.18 -13.22 7.19
C LEU A 30 -8.78 -14.48 6.42
N SER A 31 -7.68 -14.43 5.65
CA SER A 31 -7.14 -15.60 4.94
C SER A 31 -6.71 -16.72 5.90
N LEU A 32 -6.10 -16.38 7.05
CA LEU A 32 -5.78 -17.35 8.10
C LEU A 32 -7.05 -18.01 8.64
N VAL A 33 -8.08 -17.23 8.97
CA VAL A 33 -9.38 -17.75 9.45
C VAL A 33 -10.03 -18.65 8.42
N GLN A 34 -9.99 -18.29 7.14
CA GLN A 34 -10.50 -19.13 6.05
C GLN A 34 -9.74 -20.46 5.96
N GLN A 35 -8.41 -20.45 6.08
CA GLN A 35 -7.62 -21.69 6.07
C GLN A 35 -7.94 -22.60 7.25
N PHE A 36 -8.29 -22.06 8.43
CA PHE A 36 -8.72 -22.88 9.57
C PHE A 36 -10.00 -23.67 9.31
N HIS A 37 -10.93 -23.19 8.47
CA HIS A 37 -12.12 -23.95 8.10
C HIS A 37 -11.82 -25.20 7.26
N TYR A 38 -10.68 -25.25 6.56
CA TYR A 38 -10.24 -26.40 5.78
C TYR A 38 -9.35 -27.38 6.57
N VAL A 39 -8.99 -27.03 7.81
CA VAL A 39 -8.28 -27.93 8.73
C VAL A 39 -9.28 -28.95 9.26
N GLY A 40 -9.44 -30.06 8.54
CA GLY A 40 -10.39 -31.13 8.88
C GLY A 40 -10.46 -32.26 7.84
N ASP A 41 -10.15 -31.97 6.57
CA ASP A 41 -10.08 -32.98 5.50
C ASP A 41 -8.63 -33.14 5.02
N HIS A 42 -8.04 -34.30 5.34
CA HIS A 42 -6.82 -34.87 4.74
C HIS A 42 -5.55 -33.98 4.72
N ASP A 43 -4.63 -34.22 5.66
CA ASP A 43 -3.19 -33.84 5.61
C ASP A 43 -2.83 -32.36 5.30
N TYR A 44 -3.73 -31.41 5.58
CA TYR A 44 -3.41 -29.99 5.54
C TYR A 44 -2.80 -29.52 6.88
N SER A 45 -1.48 -29.68 7.00
CA SER A 45 -0.73 -29.26 8.19
C SER A 45 -0.80 -27.73 8.38
N MET A 46 -1.17 -27.30 9.58
CA MET A 46 -1.16 -25.91 10.09
C MET A 46 0.14 -25.15 9.79
N TRP A 47 1.24 -25.88 9.55
CA TRP A 47 2.55 -25.36 9.15
C TRP A 47 2.59 -24.83 7.70
N ARG A 48 1.85 -25.44 6.77
CA ARG A 48 1.75 -24.96 5.37
C ARG A 48 0.95 -23.66 5.28
N ALA A 49 -0.11 -23.52 6.08
CA ALA A 49 -0.90 -22.28 6.18
C ALA A 49 -0.04 -21.06 6.58
N PHE A 50 0.83 -21.22 7.58
CA PHE A 50 1.72 -20.16 8.05
C PHE A 50 2.79 -19.76 7.02
N LEU A 51 3.20 -20.68 6.14
CA LEU A 51 4.10 -20.41 5.01
C LEU A 51 3.38 -19.84 3.78
N PHE A 52 2.10 -20.16 3.58
CA PHE A 52 1.33 -19.76 2.39
C PHE A 52 0.84 -18.31 2.47
N VAL A 53 0.52 -17.82 3.68
CA VAL A 53 0.08 -16.43 3.90
C VAL A 53 1.11 -15.41 3.41
N PRO A 54 2.41 -15.45 3.78
CA PRO A 54 3.41 -14.51 3.29
C PRO A 54 3.64 -14.57 1.78
N MET A 55 3.39 -15.72 1.13
CA MET A 55 3.47 -15.85 -0.34
C MET A 55 2.34 -15.10 -1.05
N GLN A 56 1.16 -15.00 -0.43
CA GLN A 56 0.02 -14.28 -1.01
C GLN A 56 0.08 -12.76 -0.78
N LEU A 57 0.79 -12.29 0.25
CA LEU A 57 0.87 -10.86 0.58
C LEU A 57 1.27 -9.95 -0.60
N PRO A 58 2.27 -10.29 -1.44
CA PRO A 58 2.68 -9.44 -2.55
C PRO A 58 1.57 -9.32 -3.61
N ALA A 59 0.88 -10.43 -3.91
CA ALA A 59 -0.21 -10.46 -4.87
C ALA A 59 -1.44 -9.69 -4.36
N GLN A 60 -1.81 -9.91 -3.09
CA GLN A 60 -2.90 -9.18 -2.43
C GLN A 60 -2.58 -7.68 -2.35
N PHE A 61 -1.35 -7.32 -2.00
CA PHE A 61 -0.91 -5.92 -1.96
C PHE A 61 -1.04 -5.27 -3.34
N TYR A 62 -0.59 -5.93 -4.40
CA TYR A 62 -0.71 -5.42 -5.78
C TYR A 62 -2.17 -5.18 -6.19
N GLN A 63 -3.07 -6.11 -5.88
CA GLN A 63 -4.50 -5.98 -6.19
C GLN A 63 -5.19 -4.87 -5.39
N LEU A 64 -4.83 -4.72 -4.11
CA LEU A 64 -5.44 -3.75 -3.20
C LEU A 64 -4.79 -2.37 -3.27
N PHE A 65 -3.62 -2.26 -3.92
CA PHE A 65 -2.84 -1.03 -3.95
C PHE A 65 -3.60 0.18 -4.51
N PRO A 66 -4.39 0.10 -5.61
CA PRO A 66 -5.14 1.26 -6.11
C PRO A 66 -6.07 1.87 -5.05
N MET A 67 -6.75 1.02 -4.28
CA MET A 67 -7.65 1.45 -3.21
C MET A 67 -6.85 1.97 -2.00
N ALA A 68 -5.80 1.26 -1.59
CA ALA A 68 -4.94 1.66 -0.47
C ALA A 68 -4.19 2.98 -0.76
N GLY A 69 -3.71 3.17 -1.98
CA GLY A 69 -3.05 4.38 -2.47
C GLY A 69 -3.98 5.58 -2.51
N PHE A 70 -5.24 5.39 -2.95
CA PHE A 70 -6.26 6.44 -2.90
C PHE A 70 -6.56 6.87 -1.46
N LEU A 71 -6.85 5.93 -0.57
CA LEU A 71 -7.12 6.21 0.84
C LEU A 71 -5.89 6.82 1.54
N GLY A 72 -4.70 6.31 1.26
CA GLY A 72 -3.43 6.84 1.76
C GLY A 72 -3.17 8.27 1.34
N ALA A 73 -3.41 8.60 0.07
CA ALA A 73 -3.29 9.96 -0.44
C ALA A 73 -4.31 10.90 0.20
N LEU A 74 -5.57 10.46 0.35
CA LEU A 74 -6.62 11.22 1.00
C LEU A 74 -6.25 11.52 2.46
N ILE A 75 -5.90 10.50 3.24
CA ILE A 75 -5.50 10.65 4.65
C ILE A 75 -4.23 11.51 4.77
N GLY A 76 -3.26 11.31 3.89
CA GLY A 76 -2.03 12.11 3.85
C GLY A 76 -2.33 13.59 3.63
N LEU A 77 -3.13 13.93 2.61
CA LEU A 77 -3.56 15.30 2.35
C LEU A 77 -4.42 15.86 3.49
N SER A 78 -5.32 15.06 4.05
CA SER A 78 -6.14 15.43 5.22
C SER A 78 -5.28 15.82 6.41
N ARG A 79 -4.17 15.13 6.69
CA ARG A 79 -3.23 15.53 7.76
C ARG A 79 -2.57 16.88 7.49
N LEU A 80 -2.17 17.16 6.24
CA LEU A 80 -1.61 18.48 5.91
C LEU A 80 -2.68 19.58 5.98
N ALA A 81 -3.94 19.24 5.71
CA ALA A 81 -5.05 20.19 5.76
C ALA A 81 -5.46 20.50 7.20
N SER A 82 -5.59 19.48 8.06
CA SER A 82 -6.01 19.62 9.46
C SER A 82 -4.98 20.37 10.33
N THR A 83 -3.70 20.29 9.97
CA THR A 83 -2.61 21.03 10.62
C THR A 83 -2.38 22.42 10.02
N SER A 84 -3.26 22.88 9.12
CA SER A 84 -3.15 24.15 8.39
C SER A 84 -1.86 24.29 7.54
N GLN A 85 -1.07 23.23 7.35
CA GLN A 85 0.17 23.26 6.59
C GLN A 85 -0.07 23.59 5.12
N LEU A 86 -1.14 23.04 4.53
CA LEU A 86 -1.58 23.38 3.17
C LEU A 86 -1.92 24.87 3.02
N ILE A 87 -2.52 25.48 4.04
CA ILE A 87 -2.89 26.89 4.06
C ILE A 87 -1.63 27.77 4.14
N VAL A 88 -0.70 27.42 5.04
CA VAL A 88 0.59 28.13 5.19
C VAL A 88 1.42 28.07 3.91
N MET A 89 1.47 26.91 3.24
CA MET A 89 2.15 26.77 1.95
C MET A 89 1.56 27.74 0.90
N ARG A 90 0.22 27.81 0.81
CA ARG A 90 -0.45 28.73 -0.12
C ARG A 90 -0.21 30.20 0.25
N ALA A 91 -0.22 30.55 1.53
CA ALA A 91 0.06 31.90 2.01
C ALA A 91 1.51 32.33 1.69
N SER A 92 2.46 31.39 1.65
CA SER A 92 3.84 31.64 1.23
C SER A 92 4.05 31.75 -0.29
N GLY A 93 2.97 31.77 -1.08
CA GLY A 93 3.02 31.90 -2.54
C GLY A 93 3.18 30.58 -3.30
N VAL A 94 3.01 29.42 -2.65
CA VAL A 94 3.02 28.12 -3.33
C VAL A 94 1.68 27.90 -4.04
N SER A 95 1.73 27.74 -5.37
CA SER A 95 0.53 27.43 -6.15
C SER A 95 -0.02 26.03 -5.88
N VAL A 96 -1.35 25.89 -5.95
CA VAL A 96 -2.02 24.59 -5.78
C VAL A 96 -1.53 23.58 -6.82
N MET A 97 -1.28 24.01 -8.05
CA MET A 97 -0.76 23.17 -9.12
C MET A 97 0.62 22.57 -8.77
N ARG A 98 1.49 23.32 -8.08
CA ARG A 98 2.79 22.81 -7.63
C ARG A 98 2.64 21.72 -6.56
N ILE A 99 1.67 21.87 -5.66
CA ILE A 99 1.34 20.85 -4.65
C ILE A 99 0.82 19.60 -5.33
N ALA A 100 -0.13 19.73 -6.27
CA ALA A 100 -0.64 18.63 -7.07
C ALA A 100 0.48 17.88 -7.83
N TRP A 101 1.44 18.61 -8.42
CA TRP A 101 2.60 18.00 -9.08
C TRP A 101 3.50 17.22 -8.11
N SER A 102 3.65 17.70 -6.88
CA SER A 102 4.41 16.98 -5.84
C SER A 102 3.72 15.68 -5.41
N VAL A 103 2.38 15.71 -5.33
CA VAL A 103 1.55 14.53 -5.06
C VAL A 103 1.67 13.52 -6.21
N MET A 104 1.54 13.97 -7.46
CA MET A 104 1.71 13.12 -8.66
C MET A 104 3.07 12.43 -8.68
N LYS A 105 4.17 13.15 -8.39
CA LYS A 105 5.50 12.54 -8.31
C LYS A 105 5.60 11.46 -7.23
N ALA A 106 4.90 11.63 -6.10
CA ALA A 106 4.79 10.58 -5.10
C ALA A 106 4.01 9.38 -5.63
N GLY A 107 2.86 9.62 -6.29
CA GLY A 107 2.04 8.59 -6.92
C GLY A 107 2.81 7.74 -7.92
N ILE A 108 3.50 8.37 -8.87
CA ILE A 108 4.33 7.69 -9.88
C ILE A 108 5.42 6.85 -9.21
N LEU A 109 6.10 7.39 -8.19
CA LEU A 109 7.11 6.64 -7.44
C LEU A 109 6.51 5.39 -6.79
N MET A 110 5.33 5.51 -6.16
CA MET A 110 4.67 4.36 -5.53
C MET A 110 4.22 3.33 -6.56
N ILE A 111 3.70 3.75 -7.72
CA ILE A 111 3.33 2.84 -8.81
C ILE A 111 4.55 2.03 -9.26
N ILE A 112 5.68 2.68 -9.52
CA ILE A 112 6.92 1.99 -9.91
C ILE A 112 7.33 0.95 -8.86
N VAL A 113 7.28 1.31 -7.58
CA VAL A 113 7.62 0.40 -6.48
C VAL A 113 6.66 -0.79 -6.41
N VAL A 114 5.36 -0.55 -6.52
CA VAL A 114 4.33 -1.59 -6.42
C VAL A 114 4.35 -2.51 -7.63
N THR A 115 4.54 -1.96 -8.83
CA THR A 115 4.71 -2.75 -10.05
C THR A 115 5.99 -3.58 -9.97
N ALA A 116 7.10 -3.04 -9.47
CA ALA A 116 8.32 -3.84 -9.27
C ALA A 116 8.12 -4.99 -8.27
N ILE A 117 7.34 -4.78 -7.20
CA ILE A 117 6.96 -5.84 -6.24
C ILE A 117 6.03 -6.85 -6.92
N GLY A 118 5.04 -6.39 -7.68
CA GLY A 118 4.03 -7.22 -8.34
C GLY A 118 4.58 -8.07 -9.48
N GLU A 119 5.40 -7.50 -10.36
CA GLU A 119 6.04 -8.21 -11.48
C GLU A 119 7.21 -9.08 -11.02
N GLY A 120 7.95 -8.65 -9.99
CA GLY A 120 9.07 -9.43 -9.45
C GLY A 120 8.64 -10.62 -8.59
N MET A 121 7.47 -10.56 -7.95
CA MET A 121 6.99 -11.62 -7.04
C MET A 121 5.73 -12.33 -7.55
N GLY A 122 4.89 -11.68 -8.35
CA GLY A 122 3.63 -12.23 -8.86
C GLY A 122 3.76 -13.46 -9.76
N PRO A 123 4.68 -13.51 -10.76
CA PRO A 123 4.78 -14.65 -11.66
C PRO A 123 5.30 -15.91 -10.98
N HIS A 124 6.13 -15.77 -9.93
CA HIS A 124 6.72 -16.93 -9.24
C HIS A 124 5.69 -17.73 -8.43
N TRP A 125 4.65 -17.08 -7.90
CA TRP A 125 3.61 -17.75 -7.11
C TRP A 125 2.50 -18.37 -7.97
N GLN A 126 2.17 -17.78 -9.13
CA GLN A 126 1.20 -18.37 -10.06
C GLN A 126 1.72 -19.67 -10.69
N LEU A 127 3.01 -19.76 -11.02
CA LEU A 127 3.62 -20.96 -11.61
C LEU A 127 3.71 -22.15 -10.64
N GLN A 128 3.61 -21.94 -9.32
CA GLN A 128 3.64 -23.01 -8.32
C GLN A 128 2.25 -23.52 -7.95
N SER A 129 1.18 -22.83 -8.37
CA SER A 129 -0.22 -23.27 -8.23
C SER A 129 -0.67 -24.23 -9.35
N GLU A 130 0.07 -24.31 -10.46
CA GLU A 130 -0.19 -25.23 -11.59
C GLU A 130 0.64 -26.53 -11.53
N ARG A 131 1.33 -26.81 -10.42
CA ARG A 131 2.05 -28.07 -10.20
C ARG A 131 1.64 -28.78 -8.92
#